data_AF-A0A7W0A6S0-F1
#
_entry.id   AF-A0A7W0A6S0-F1
#
_cell.length_a   1.000
_cell.length_b   1.000
_cell.length_c   1.000
_cell.angle_alpha   90.00
_cell.angle_beta   90.00
_cell.angle_gamma   90.00
#
_symmetry.space_group_name_H-M   'P 1'
#
loop_
_entity.id
_entity.type
_entity.pdbx_description
1 polymer ?
#
loop_
_entity_poly.entity_id
_entity_poly.type
_entity_poly.pdbx_seq_one_letter_code
_entity_poly.pdbx_strand_id
1 'polypeptide(L)' 'FHTFRHTCASRLFVSGWNAVQVQKFLGHSDPGFTLRTYVHLLPEDMPEVPFGALAPVKPIRRAA' A
#
# COMPACT_ATOMS: atom_id res chain seq x y z
N PHE A 1 -5.87 -18.61 8.79
CA PHE A 1 -5.03 -19.56 8.03
C PHE A 1 -4.39 -18.80 6.86
N HIS A 2 -3.15 -19.14 6.48
CA HIS A 2 -2.14 -18.36 5.71
C HIS A 2 -1.11 -17.55 6.52
N THR A 3 -0.58 -18.12 7.61
CA THR A 3 0.44 -17.48 8.46
C THR A 3 1.64 -16.93 7.68
N PHE A 4 2.17 -17.66 6.70
CA PHE A 4 3.34 -17.20 5.93
C PHE A 4 3.02 -16.01 5.02
N ARG A 5 1.91 -16.05 4.26
CA ARG A 5 1.51 -14.93 3.40
C ARG A 5 1.17 -13.69 4.22
N HIS A 6 0.52 -13.86 5.38
CA HIS A 6 0.27 -12.75 6.31
C HIS A 6 1.57 -12.15 6.84
N THR A 7 2.52 -12.95 7.33
CA THR A 7 3.81 -12.45 7.80
C THR A 7 4.58 -11.73 6.68
N CYS A 8 4.56 -12.28 5.46
CA CYS A 8 5.20 -11.67 4.31
C CYS A 8 4.54 -10.33 3.95
N ALA A 9 3.22 -10.30 3.79
CA ALA A 9 2.47 -9.08 3.51
C ALA A 9 2.72 -7.99 4.55
N SER A 10 2.68 -8.36 5.84
CA SER A 10 2.97 -7.45 6.96
C SER A 10 4.34 -6.79 6.83
N ARG A 11 5.38 -7.59 6.57
CA ARG A 11 6.75 -7.06 6.40
C ARG A 11 6.89 -6.14 5.19
N LEU A 12 6.22 -6.46 4.08
CA LEU A 12 6.25 -5.63 2.88
C LEU A 12 5.57 -4.28 3.11
N PHE A 13 4.39 -4.28 3.75
CA PHE A 13 3.68 -3.04 4.08
C PHE A 13 4.44 -2.17 5.08
N VAL A 14 5.02 -2.77 6.12
CA VAL A 14 5.90 -2.05 7.07
C VAL A 14 7.12 -1.45 6.37
N SER A 15 7.60 -2.10 5.30
CA SER A 15 8.71 -1.57 4.47
C SER A 15 8.27 -0.46 3.49
N GLY A 16 7.02 0.01 3.57
CA GLY A 16 6.50 1.11 2.75
C GLY A 16 6.05 0.69 1.34
N TRP A 17 5.87 -0.60 1.07
CA TRP A 17 5.38 -1.06 -0.23
C TRP A 17 3.90 -0.72 -0.42
N ASN A 18 3.53 -0.28 -1.62
CA ASN A 18 2.14 -0.03 -1.95
C ASN A 18 1.40 -1.34 -2.34
N ALA A 19 0.07 -1.27 -2.33
CA ALA A 19 -0.79 -2.43 -2.59
C ALA A 19 -0.50 -3.16 -3.92
N VAL A 20 -0.16 -2.43 -4.98
CA VAL A 20 0.14 -3.02 -6.31
C VAL A 20 1.46 -3.78 -6.28
N GLN A 21 2.46 -3.27 -5.57
CA GLN A 21 3.74 -3.96 -5.41
C GLN A 21 3.57 -5.25 -4.60
N VAL A 22 2.84 -5.17 -3.48
CA VAL A 22 2.56 -6.34 -2.63
C VAL A 22 1.71 -7.37 -3.38
N GLN A 23 0.68 -6.94 -4.10
CA GLN A 23 -0.12 -7.79 -4.98
C GLN A 23 0.76 -8.59 -5.94
N LYS A 24 1.63 -7.90 -6.68
CA LYS A 24 2.51 -8.55 -7.67
C LYS A 24 3.46 -9.55 -7.01
N PHE A 25 4.02 -9.18 -5.86
CA PHE A 25 4.92 -10.06 -5.10
C PHE A 25 4.22 -11.33 -4.60
N LEU A 26 2.98 -11.20 -4.10
CA LEU A 26 2.21 -12.32 -3.58
C LEU A 26 1.46 -13.11 -4.66
N GLY A 27 1.54 -12.68 -5.92
CA GLY A 27 0.85 -13.31 -7.04
C GLY A 27 -0.67 -13.14 -7.01
N HIS A 28 -1.16 -12.05 -6.43
CA HIS A 28 -2.59 -11.73 -6.45
C HIS A 28 -2.98 -11.08 -7.79
N SER A 29 -4.12 -11.45 -8.33
CA SER A 29 -4.66 -10.84 -9.56
C SER A 29 -5.19 -9.42 -9.33
N ASP A 30 -5.67 -9.14 -8.13
CA ASP A 30 -6.35 -7.88 -7.78
C ASP A 30 -5.66 -7.17 -6.59
N PRO A 31 -5.28 -5.87 -6.73
CA PRO A 31 -4.80 -5.08 -5.61
C PRO A 31 -5.89 -4.87 -4.55
N GLY A 32 -7.16 -4.80 -4.95
CA GLY A 32 -8.29 -4.65 -4.03
C GLY A 32 -8.45 -5.87 -3.12
N PHE A 33 -8.22 -7.08 -3.63
CA PHE A 33 -8.15 -8.30 -2.83
C PHE A 33 -7.00 -8.23 -1.82
N THR A 34 -5.82 -7.78 -2.26
CA THR A 34 -4.65 -7.61 -1.39
C THR A 34 -4.94 -6.65 -0.24
N LEU A 35 -5.52 -5.48 -0.55
CA LEU A 35 -5.91 -4.50 0.47
C LEU A 35 -6.97 -5.06 1.42
N ARG A 36 -8.09 -5.60 0.92
CA ARG A 36 -9.14 -6.16 1.80
C ARG A 36 -8.61 -7.25 2.73
N THR A 37 -7.64 -8.04 2.26
CA THR A 37 -7.04 -9.11 3.06
C THR A 37 -6.09 -8.57 4.14
N TYR A 38 -5.40 -7.45 3.89
CA TYR A 38 -4.26 -6.99 4.70
C TYR A 38 -4.37 -5.56 5.23
N VAL A 39 -5.47 -4.85 4.98
CA VAL A 39 -5.66 -3.44 5.39
C VAL A 39 -5.55 -3.26 6.90
N HIS A 40 -5.94 -4.26 7.68
CA HIS A 40 -5.81 -4.27 9.14
C HIS A 40 -4.36 -4.30 9.64
N LEU A 41 -3.38 -4.45 8.74
CA LEU A 41 -1.95 -4.35 9.06
C LEU A 41 -1.41 -2.93 8.87
N LEU A 42 -2.20 -2.04 8.26
CA LEU A 42 -1.82 -0.65 8.01
C LEU A 42 -2.24 0.24 9.17
N PRO A 43 -1.54 1.37 9.40
CA PRO A 43 -1.99 2.38 10.36
C PRO A 43 -3.40 2.86 10.01
N GLU A 44 -4.30 2.87 10.99
CA GLU A 44 -5.66 3.40 10.83
C GLU A 44 -5.74 4.91 11.10
N ASP A 45 -4.74 5.45 11.80
CA ASP A 45 -4.69 6.86 12.14
C ASP A 45 -4.54 7.72 10.88
N MET A 46 -5.39 8.75 10.78
CA MET A 46 -5.23 9.76 9.75
C MET A 46 -3.91 10.48 10.00
N PRO A 47 -3.01 10.60 9.00
CA PRO A 47 -1.81 11.39 9.19
C PRO A 47 -2.20 12.83 9.52
N GLU A 48 -1.53 13.43 10.50
CA GLU A 48 -1.65 14.86 10.75
C GLU A 48 -1.03 15.60 9.57
N VAL A 49 -1.87 16.19 8.71
CA VAL A 49 -1.42 16.95 7.54
C VAL A 49 -1.76 18.43 7.77
N PRO A 50 -0.76 19.29 8.05
CA PRO A 50 -1.00 20.73 8.17
C PRO A 50 -1.57 21.28 6.87
N PHE A 51 -2.62 22.10 6.96
CA PHE A 51 -3.16 22.80 5.79
C PHE A 51 -2.07 23.70 5.19
N GLY A 52 -1.60 23.36 3.99
CA GLY A 52 -0.50 24.05 3.30
C GLY A 52 0.84 23.30 3.23
N ALA A 53 0.99 22.17 3.92
CA ALA A 53 2.22 21.35 3.88
C ALA A 53 2.27 20.34 2.70
N LEU A 54 1.24 20.31 1.86
CA LEU A 54 1.20 19.43 0.69
C LEU A 54 2.28 19.86 -0.31
N ALA A 55 3.27 19.00 -0.51
CA ALA A 55 4.29 19.19 -1.54
C ALA A 55 3.61 19.38 -2.92
N PRO A 56 4.20 20.17 -3.83
CA PRO A 56 3.64 20.35 -5.17
C PRO A 56 3.47 18.99 -5.85
N VAL A 57 2.27 18.74 -6.37
CA VAL A 57 1.96 17.51 -7.08
C VAL A 57 2.93 17.36 -8.25
N LYS A 58 3.72 16.29 -8.26
CA LYS A 58 4.63 16.01 -9.37
C LYS A 58 3.80 15.91 -10.65
N PRO A 59 4.12 16.66 -11.71
CA PRO A 59 3.32 16.64 -12.93
C PRO A 59 3.27 15.22 -13.49
N ILE A 60 2.05 14.74 -13.74
CA ILE A 60 1.84 13.45 -14.41
C ILE A 60 2.39 13.62 -15.82
N ARG A 61 3.53 12.98 -16.12
CA ARG A 61 4.03 12.87 -17.49
C ARG A 61 3.00 12.08 -18.30
N ARG A 62 2.16 12.78 -19.07
CA ARG A 62 1.38 12.15 -20.13
C ARG A 62 2.36 11.76 -21.23
N ALA A 63 2.50 10.46 -21.49
CA ALA A 63 3.16 10.00 -22.70
C ALA A 63 2.31 10.45 -23.90
N ALA A 64 2.95 11.07 -24.88
CA ALA A 64 2.35 11.49 -26.15
C ALA A 64 2.14 10.30 -27.08
#